data_AF-A0A6P0NDU9-F1
#
_entry.id   AF-A0A6P0NDU9-F1
#
_cell.length_a   1.000
_cell.length_b   1.000
_cell.length_c   1.000
_cell.angle_alpha   90.00
_cell.angle_beta   90.00
_cell.angle_gamma   90.00
#
_symmetry.space_group_name_H-M   'P 1'
#
loop_
_entity.id
_entity.type
_entity.pdbx_description
1 polymer ?
#
loop_
_entity_poly.entity_id
_entity_poly.type
_entity_poly.pdbx_seq_one_letter_code
_entity_poly.pdbx_strand_id
1 'polypeptide(L)'
;YIVTAHLGTALLFFSTLIVIGTLLTPYQGTGSVGKLPWLSLSAVIFVYLQSLLGGLVASRWAVHQCFGGSQLCTVMNSHIAGVVPATVATVAVVVIASRTPALHPVLRKLANLAASLVVLQILLGVATFRLRLQVELLTICHQAVGAALLGVLVGFTVFALRDRKSVECQSQ
;
A
#
# COMPACT_ATOMS: atom_id res chain seq x y z
N TYR A 1 -7.47 2.37 20.49
CA TYR A 1 -8.24 1.44 19.64
C TYR A 1 -9.21 2.16 18.73
N ILE A 2 -10.06 3.07 19.24
CA ILE A 2 -11.02 3.84 18.44
C ILE A 2 -10.34 4.60 17.28
N VAL A 3 -9.21 5.28 17.54
CA VAL A 3 -8.45 6.01 16.50
C VAL A 3 -7.93 5.08 15.40
N THR A 4 -7.35 3.93 15.76
CA THR A 4 -6.88 2.93 14.78
C THR A 4 -8.03 2.31 13.99
N ALA A 5 -9.16 2.05 14.64
CA ALA A 5 -10.37 1.56 13.98
C ALA A 5 -10.92 2.59 12.98
N HIS A 6 -10.97 3.86 13.37
CA HIS A 6 -11.36 4.97 12.50
C HIS A 6 -10.43 5.09 11.28
N LEU A 7 -9.11 4.99 11.49
CA LEU A 7 -8.16 4.96 10.38
C LEU A 7 -8.42 3.79 9.43
N GLY A 8 -8.68 2.59 9.97
CA GLY A 8 -8.98 1.41 9.18
C GLY A 8 -10.24 1.59 8.34
N THR A 9 -11.34 2.07 8.94
CA THR A 9 -12.57 2.33 8.19
C THR A 9 -12.40 3.43 7.14
N ALA A 10 -11.63 4.48 7.42
CA ALA A 10 -11.30 5.53 6.46
C ALA A 10 -10.50 4.97 5.26
N LEU A 11 -9.49 4.12 5.50
CA LEU A 11 -8.71 3.49 4.44
C LEU A 11 -9.54 2.50 3.61
N LEU A 12 -10.46 1.76 4.22
CA LEU A 12 -11.40 0.89 3.52
C LEU A 12 -12.35 1.71 2.64
N PHE A 13 -12.93 2.78 3.19
CA PHE A 13 -13.80 3.68 2.45
C PHE A 13 -13.06 4.30 1.26
N PHE A 14 -11.85 4.82 1.48
CA PHE A 14 -10.98 5.32 0.42
C PHE A 14 -10.70 4.26 -0.66
N SER A 15 -10.36 3.03 -0.25
CA SER A 15 -10.13 1.93 -1.20
C SER A 15 -11.38 1.61 -2.02
N THR A 16 -12.56 1.62 -1.41
CA THR A 16 -13.84 1.44 -2.10
C THR A 16 -14.09 2.53 -3.15
N LEU A 17 -13.81 3.79 -2.83
CA LEU A 17 -13.92 4.88 -3.81
C LEU A 17 -12.97 4.69 -5.00
N ILE A 18 -11.74 4.23 -4.75
CA ILE A 18 -10.79 3.90 -5.82
C ILE A 18 -11.31 2.73 -6.66
N VAL A 19 -11.87 1.68 -6.04
CA VAL A 19 -12.48 0.56 -6.76
C VAL A 19 -13.63 1.06 -7.66
N ILE A 20 -14.56 1.85 -7.13
CA ILE A 20 -15.69 2.39 -7.90
C ILE A 20 -15.18 3.26 -9.05
N GLY A 21 -14.29 4.21 -8.77
CA GLY A 21 -13.74 5.11 -9.79
C GLY A 21 -12.98 4.37 -10.89
N THR A 22 -12.19 3.36 -10.53
CA THR A 22 -11.46 2.54 -11.51
C THR A 22 -12.39 1.64 -12.31
N LEU A 23 -13.47 1.10 -11.73
CA LEU A 23 -14.48 0.33 -12.47
C LEU A 23 -15.25 1.19 -13.47
N LEU A 24 -15.55 2.45 -13.12
CA LEU A 24 -16.23 3.40 -14.01
C LEU A 24 -15.30 3.99 -15.08
N THR A 25 -13.98 3.86 -14.93
CA THR A 25 -13.01 4.36 -15.92
C THR A 25 -12.97 3.41 -17.13
N PRO A 26 -13.11 3.91 -18.37
CA PRO A 26 -12.91 3.12 -19.57
C PRO A 26 -11.51 2.50 -19.58
N TYR A 27 -11.43 1.18 -19.78
CA TYR A 27 -10.17 0.44 -19.77
C TYR A 27 -10.27 -0.70 -20.78
N GLN A 28 -9.34 -0.73 -21.73
CA GLN A 28 -9.20 -1.82 -22.69
C GLN A 28 -7.91 -2.56 -22.36
N GLY A 29 -8.05 -3.78 -21.86
CA GLY A 29 -6.92 -4.62 -21.48
C GLY A 29 -6.08 -5.08 -22.66
N THR A 30 -4.87 -5.51 -22.38
CA THR A 30 -3.94 -6.13 -23.35
C THR A 30 -3.87 -7.65 -23.22
N GLY A 31 -4.48 -8.20 -22.17
CA GLY A 31 -4.47 -9.61 -21.80
C GLY A 31 -3.18 -10.14 -21.20
N SER A 32 -2.16 -9.29 -21.03
CA SER A 32 -0.79 -9.72 -20.68
C SER A 32 -0.54 -9.89 -19.17
N VAL A 33 -1.54 -9.63 -18.32
CA VAL A 33 -1.35 -9.46 -16.87
C VAL A 33 -1.08 -10.74 -16.07
N GLY A 34 -1.49 -11.92 -16.57
CA GLY A 34 -1.26 -13.20 -15.90
C GLY A 34 -1.66 -13.24 -14.41
N LYS A 35 -0.66 -13.42 -13.52
CA LYS A 35 -0.84 -13.51 -12.05
C LYS A 35 -0.67 -12.16 -11.31
N LEU A 36 -0.34 -11.07 -12.01
CA LEU A 36 -0.20 -9.74 -11.42
C LEU A 36 -1.36 -9.28 -10.53
N PRO A 37 -2.66 -9.50 -10.84
CA PRO A 37 -3.73 -9.04 -9.97
C PRO A 37 -3.69 -9.69 -8.58
N TRP A 38 -3.39 -10.98 -8.49
CA TRP A 38 -3.31 -11.69 -7.22
C TRP A 38 -2.10 -11.28 -6.41
N LEU A 39 -0.97 -11.06 -7.07
CA LEU A 39 0.23 -10.52 -6.43
C LEU A 39 -0.03 -9.11 -5.89
N SER A 40 -0.67 -8.25 -6.68
CA SER A 40 -1.03 -6.89 -6.27
C SER A 40 -2.04 -6.89 -5.11
N LEU A 41 -3.02 -7.78 -5.13
CA LEU A 41 -3.96 -7.95 -4.03
C LEU A 41 -3.24 -8.33 -2.72
N SER A 42 -2.23 -9.21 -2.78
CA SER A 42 -1.43 -9.53 -1.60
C SER A 42 -0.66 -8.30 -1.06
N ALA A 43 -0.14 -7.45 -1.95
CA ALA A 43 0.53 -6.21 -1.58
C ALA A 43 -0.44 -5.21 -0.92
N VAL A 44 -1.67 -5.08 -1.46
CA VAL A 44 -2.74 -4.28 -0.85
C VAL A 44 -3.01 -4.72 0.58
N ILE A 45 -3.14 -6.03 0.83
CA ILE A 45 -3.40 -6.58 2.17
C ILE A 45 -2.25 -6.23 3.12
N PHE A 46 -1.00 -6.47 2.72
CA PHE A 46 0.14 -6.17 3.57
C PHE A 46 0.30 -4.67 3.86
N VAL A 47 0.13 -3.80 2.87
CA VAL A 47 0.19 -2.34 3.06
C VAL A 47 -0.96 -1.84 3.95
N TYR A 48 -2.17 -2.40 3.79
CA TYR A 48 -3.30 -2.07 4.66
C TYR A 48 -3.04 -2.45 6.12
N LEU A 49 -2.62 -3.70 6.37
CA LEU A 49 -2.28 -4.17 7.71
C LEU A 49 -1.13 -3.34 8.32
N GLN A 50 -0.12 -3.01 7.52
CA GLN A 50 1.00 -2.18 7.95
C GLN A 50 0.57 -0.76 8.32
N SER A 51 -0.41 -0.20 7.60
CA SER A 51 -1.01 1.11 7.92
C SER A 51 -1.77 1.06 9.25
N LEU A 52 -2.46 -0.04 9.56
CA LEU A 52 -3.11 -0.23 10.85
C LEU A 52 -2.10 -0.34 12.00
N LEU A 53 -0.99 -1.08 11.79
CA LEU A 53 0.09 -1.16 12.77
C LEU A 53 0.73 0.21 13.02
N GLY A 54 0.93 1.02 11.97
CA GLY A 54 1.41 2.40 12.10
C GLY A 54 0.43 3.29 12.89
N GLY A 55 -0.86 3.19 12.60
CA GLY A 55 -1.90 3.86 13.38
C GLY A 55 -1.95 3.39 14.85
N LEU A 56 -1.63 2.13 15.12
CA LEU A 56 -1.52 1.61 16.48
C LEU A 56 -0.32 2.20 17.23
N VAL A 57 0.83 2.30 16.56
CA VAL A 57 2.05 2.94 17.09
C VAL A 57 1.76 4.40 17.48
N ALA A 58 1.12 5.17 16.59
CA ALA A 58 0.77 6.57 16.83
C ALA A 58 -0.27 6.72 17.96
N SER A 59 -1.37 5.97 17.90
CA SER A 59 -2.47 6.10 18.88
C SER A 59 -2.10 5.71 20.31
N ARG A 60 -1.03 4.91 20.49
CA ARG A 60 -0.54 4.49 21.80
C ARG A 60 0.77 5.17 22.21
N TRP A 61 1.28 6.12 21.44
CA TRP A 61 2.57 6.75 21.70
C TRP A 61 3.70 5.70 21.88
N ALA A 62 3.63 4.59 21.13
CA ALA A 62 4.47 3.42 21.37
C ALA A 62 5.97 3.69 21.19
N VAL A 63 6.34 4.69 20.36
CA VAL A 63 7.74 5.15 20.24
C VAL A 63 8.28 5.61 21.59
N HIS A 64 7.60 6.57 22.22
CA HIS A 64 8.08 7.18 23.46
C HIS A 64 8.07 6.19 24.62
N GLN A 65 7.05 5.34 24.69
CA GLN A 65 6.95 4.31 25.73
C GLN A 65 8.04 3.24 25.60
N CYS A 66 8.40 2.86 24.37
CA CYS A 66 9.47 1.88 24.16
C CYS A 66 10.86 2.47 24.48
N PHE A 67 11.14 3.71 24.07
CA PHE A 67 12.45 4.35 24.34
C PHE A 67 12.61 4.86 25.78
N GLY A 68 11.54 5.31 26.42
CA GLY A 68 11.57 5.91 27.75
C GLY A 68 11.35 4.93 28.91
N GLY A 69 10.65 3.82 28.65
CA GLY A 69 10.26 2.87 29.71
C GLY A 69 10.25 1.41 29.31
N SER A 70 10.74 1.04 28.12
CA SER A 70 10.71 -0.33 27.55
C SER A 70 9.30 -0.96 27.45
N GLN A 71 8.26 -0.12 27.51
CA GLN A 71 6.86 -0.53 27.40
C GLN A 71 6.41 -0.50 25.94
N LEU A 72 5.50 -1.41 25.55
CA LEU A 72 4.91 -1.48 24.20
C LEU A 72 5.92 -1.63 23.04
N CYS A 73 7.16 -2.06 23.30
CA CYS A 73 8.16 -2.30 22.25
C CYS A 73 7.71 -3.35 21.25
N THR A 74 6.90 -4.35 21.65
CA THR A 74 6.32 -5.30 20.71
C THR A 74 5.45 -4.63 19.65
N VAL A 75 4.68 -3.59 20.00
CA VAL A 75 3.86 -2.85 19.03
C VAL A 75 4.74 -2.12 18.02
N MET A 76 5.80 -1.46 18.51
CA MET A 76 6.79 -0.80 17.66
C MET A 76 7.49 -1.79 16.72
N ASN A 77 8.00 -2.89 17.28
CA ASN A 77 8.77 -3.87 16.55
C ASN A 77 7.90 -4.62 15.53
N SER A 78 6.63 -4.88 15.84
CA SER A 78 5.69 -5.47 14.88
C SER A 78 5.46 -4.55 13.69
N HIS A 79 5.35 -3.23 13.90
CA HIS A 79 5.27 -2.28 12.79
C HIS A 79 6.54 -2.29 11.95
N ILE A 80 7.73 -2.27 12.56
CA ILE A 80 9.00 -2.31 11.82
C ILE A 80 9.13 -3.64 11.05
N ALA A 81 8.83 -4.77 11.68
CA ALA A 81 8.86 -6.08 11.05
C ALA A 81 7.88 -6.17 9.86
N GLY A 82 6.69 -5.57 9.99
CA GLY A 82 5.67 -5.50 8.94
C GLY A 82 6.10 -4.71 7.69
N VAL A 83 7.13 -3.87 7.77
CA VAL A 83 7.68 -3.15 6.60
C VAL A 83 8.20 -4.15 5.56
N VAL A 84 8.83 -5.25 5.99
CA VAL A 84 9.44 -6.24 5.09
C VAL A 84 8.41 -6.87 4.15
N PRO A 85 7.34 -7.54 4.61
CA PRO A 85 6.37 -8.16 3.70
C PRO A 85 5.65 -7.13 2.82
N ALA A 86 5.31 -5.95 3.34
CA ALA A 86 4.66 -4.89 2.55
C ALA A 86 5.57 -4.37 1.42
N THR A 87 6.86 -4.14 1.71
CA THR A 87 7.84 -3.67 0.73
C THR A 87 8.13 -4.75 -0.30
N VAL A 88 8.39 -5.98 0.13
CA VAL A 88 8.69 -7.11 -0.77
C VAL A 88 7.53 -7.35 -1.73
N ALA A 89 6.29 -7.39 -1.24
CA ALA A 89 5.13 -7.58 -2.10
C ALA A 89 4.96 -6.44 -3.11
N THR A 90 5.14 -5.18 -2.69
CA THR A 90 5.09 -4.02 -3.57
C THR A 90 6.18 -4.06 -4.64
N VAL A 91 7.43 -4.33 -4.23
CA VAL A 91 8.56 -4.46 -5.16
C VAL A 91 8.35 -5.62 -6.13
N ALA A 92 7.78 -6.74 -5.68
CA ALA A 92 7.45 -7.86 -6.55
C ALA A 92 6.44 -7.46 -7.64
N VAL A 93 5.41 -6.67 -7.30
CA VAL A 93 4.47 -6.10 -8.29
C VAL A 93 5.22 -5.24 -9.31
N VAL A 94 6.07 -4.31 -8.84
CA VAL A 94 6.84 -3.40 -9.71
C VAL A 94 7.76 -4.18 -10.65
N VAL A 95 8.54 -5.12 -10.11
CA VAL A 95 9.50 -5.92 -10.88
C VAL A 95 8.76 -6.76 -11.90
N ILE A 96 7.72 -7.51 -11.52
CA ILE A 96 7.00 -8.35 -12.47
C ILE A 96 6.30 -7.49 -13.52
N ALA A 97 5.64 -6.39 -13.14
CA ALA A 97 5.00 -5.47 -14.09
C ALA A 97 5.99 -4.87 -15.09
N SER A 98 7.21 -4.55 -14.66
CA SER A 98 8.27 -4.05 -15.55
C SER A 98 8.74 -5.10 -16.56
N ARG A 99 8.75 -6.38 -16.16
CA ARG A 99 9.18 -7.53 -16.97
C ARG A 99 8.07 -8.09 -17.85
N THR A 100 6.81 -7.80 -17.58
CA THR A 100 5.67 -8.26 -18.39
C THR A 100 5.66 -7.56 -19.75
N PRO A 101 5.86 -8.30 -20.87
CA PRO A 101 5.75 -7.74 -22.21
C PRO A 101 4.32 -7.29 -22.51
N ALA A 102 4.15 -6.26 -23.33
CA ALA A 102 2.84 -5.74 -23.73
C ALA A 102 1.90 -5.31 -22.57
N LEU A 103 2.42 -5.13 -21.35
CA LEU A 103 1.62 -4.62 -20.23
C LEU A 103 1.03 -3.24 -20.55
N HIS A 104 -0.28 -3.08 -20.31
CA HIS A 104 -1.03 -1.86 -20.58
C HIS A 104 -0.37 -0.62 -19.92
N PRO A 105 -0.28 0.54 -20.62
CA PRO A 105 0.44 1.72 -20.13
C PRO A 105 -0.03 2.23 -18.76
N VAL A 106 -1.33 2.15 -18.45
CA VAL A 106 -1.87 2.54 -17.13
C VAL A 106 -1.29 1.68 -16.01
N LEU A 107 -1.19 0.36 -16.20
CA LEU A 107 -0.60 -0.54 -15.21
C LEU A 107 0.90 -0.24 -15.01
N ARG A 108 1.63 0.06 -16.09
CA ARG A 108 3.04 0.50 -15.99
C ARG A 108 3.18 1.81 -15.21
N LYS A 109 2.34 2.81 -15.48
CA LYS A 109 2.33 4.08 -14.74
C LYS A 109 2.04 3.88 -13.26
N LEU A 110 1.05 3.05 -12.92
CA LEU A 110 0.71 2.73 -11.53
C LEU A 110 1.83 1.94 -10.84
N ALA A 111 2.48 0.99 -11.52
CA ALA A 111 3.65 0.30 -10.97
C ALA A 111 4.81 1.26 -10.69
N ASN A 112 5.12 2.17 -11.61
CA ASN A 112 6.16 3.18 -11.40
C ASN A 112 5.81 4.13 -10.24
N LEU A 113 4.55 4.53 -10.13
CA LEU A 113 4.08 5.36 -9.02
C LEU A 113 4.18 4.60 -7.68
N ALA A 114 3.83 3.31 -7.65
CA ALA A 114 3.99 2.47 -6.47
C ALA A 114 5.47 2.36 -6.07
N ALA A 115 6.39 2.23 -7.04
CA ALA A 115 7.82 2.22 -6.80
C ALA A 115 8.30 3.52 -6.13
N SER A 116 7.90 4.68 -6.66
CA SER A 116 8.25 5.98 -6.07
C SER A 116 7.67 6.15 -4.67
N LEU A 117 6.41 5.77 -4.47
CA LEU A 117 5.71 5.92 -3.19
C LEU A 117 6.28 5.00 -2.12
N VAL A 118 6.67 3.75 -2.43
CA VAL A 118 7.27 2.86 -1.42
C VAL A 118 8.65 3.34 -0.98
N VAL A 119 9.46 3.90 -1.89
CA VAL A 119 10.73 4.54 -1.53
C VAL A 119 10.48 5.72 -0.62
N LEU A 120 9.55 6.61 -0.98
CA LEU A 120 9.20 7.77 -0.17
C LEU A 120 8.66 7.36 1.21
N GLN A 121 7.85 6.32 1.28
CA GLN A 121 7.31 5.79 2.53
C GLN A 121 8.41 5.33 3.48
N ILE A 122 9.42 4.60 2.98
CA ILE A 122 10.56 4.16 3.79
C ILE A 122 11.36 5.36 4.32
N LEU A 123 11.63 6.35 3.46
CA LEU A 123 12.37 7.56 3.85
C LEU A 123 11.61 8.34 4.94
N LEU A 124 10.31 8.58 4.75
CA LEU A 124 9.46 9.26 5.72
C LEU A 124 9.34 8.46 7.02
N GLY A 125 9.24 7.13 6.96
CA GLY A 125 9.19 6.25 8.12
C GLY A 125 10.47 6.30 8.95
N VAL A 126 11.63 6.23 8.30
CA VAL A 126 12.93 6.37 8.97
C VAL A 126 13.06 7.76 9.60
N ALA A 127 12.71 8.82 8.88
CA ALA A 127 12.77 10.18 9.40
C ALA A 127 11.84 10.37 10.61
N THR A 128 10.60 9.84 10.53
CA THR A 128 9.61 9.85 11.61
C THR A 128 10.12 9.13 12.86
N PHE A 129 10.75 7.97 12.67
CA PHE A 129 11.33 7.18 13.75
C PHE A 129 12.51 7.91 14.41
N ARG A 130 13.43 8.44 13.60
CA ARG A 130 14.63 9.16 14.08
C ARG A 130 14.28 10.43 14.85
N LEU A 131 13.27 11.16 14.38
CA LEU A 131 12.74 12.36 15.02
C LEU A 131 11.71 12.05 16.12
N ARG A 132 11.52 10.77 16.46
CA ARG A 132 10.68 10.30 17.58
C ARG A 132 9.29 10.96 17.59
N LEU A 133 8.63 11.03 16.42
CA LEU A 133 7.29 11.64 16.25
C LEU A 133 7.19 13.13 16.62
N GLN A 134 8.30 13.85 16.84
CA GLN A 134 8.25 15.26 17.26
C GLN A 134 7.73 16.20 16.17
N VAL A 135 7.73 15.75 14.91
CA VAL A 135 7.25 16.53 13.75
C VAL A 135 5.94 15.93 13.27
N GLU A 136 4.82 16.52 13.70
CA GLU A 136 3.47 16.06 13.32
C GLU A 136 3.24 16.09 11.82
N LEU A 137 3.76 17.09 11.11
CA LEU A 137 3.61 17.15 9.66
C LEU A 137 4.26 15.94 8.97
N LEU A 138 5.39 15.45 9.51
CA LEU A 138 6.09 14.31 8.95
C LEU A 138 5.30 13.01 9.15
N THR A 139 4.61 12.87 10.29
CA THR A 139 3.73 11.71 10.55
C THR A 139 2.49 11.75 9.67
N ILE A 140 1.90 12.93 9.46
CA ILE A 140 0.79 13.14 8.53
C ILE A 140 1.23 12.80 7.10
N CYS A 141 2.38 13.31 6.66
CA CYS A 141 2.94 13.00 5.34
C CYS A 141 3.20 11.49 5.18
N HIS A 142 3.79 10.85 6.19
CA HIS A 142 4.06 9.42 6.18
C HIS A 142 2.77 8.60 6.07
N GLN A 143 1.69 9.00 6.76
CA GLN A 143 0.39 8.34 6.64
C GLN A 143 -0.27 8.62 5.28
N ALA A 144 -0.18 9.84 4.77
CA ALA A 144 -0.76 10.23 3.48
C ALA A 144 -0.09 9.51 2.31
N VAL A 145 1.24 9.39 2.31
CA VAL A 145 1.98 8.61 1.30
C VAL A 145 1.64 7.13 1.40
N GLY A 146 1.48 6.59 2.62
CA GLY A 146 1.03 5.22 2.83
C GLY A 146 -0.37 4.95 2.26
N ALA A 147 -1.31 5.87 2.48
CA ALA A 147 -2.64 5.81 1.90
C ALA A 147 -2.62 5.94 0.37
N ALA A 148 -1.78 6.82 -0.18
CA ALA A 148 -1.61 6.96 -1.62
C ALA A 148 -1.05 5.66 -2.25
N LEU A 149 -0.04 5.04 -1.62
CA LEU A 149 0.51 3.75 -2.06
C LEU A 149 -0.58 2.66 -2.06
N LEU A 150 -1.37 2.58 -0.98
CA LEU A 150 -2.52 1.66 -0.90
C LEU A 150 -3.49 1.89 -2.06
N GLY A 151 -3.90 3.14 -2.31
CA GLY A 151 -4.81 3.49 -3.39
C GLY A 151 -4.26 3.12 -4.77
N VAL A 152 -2.98 3.37 -5.02
CA VAL A 152 -2.30 2.98 -6.28
C VAL A 152 -2.31 1.48 -6.47
N LEU A 153 -2.01 0.70 -5.43
CA LEU A 153 -2.04 -0.78 -5.49
C LEU A 153 -3.47 -1.32 -5.64
N VAL A 154 -4.47 -0.70 -5.00
CA VAL A 154 -5.88 -1.05 -5.19
C VAL A 154 -6.29 -0.80 -6.65
N GLY A 155 -5.99 0.39 -7.19
CA GLY A 155 -6.31 0.72 -8.58
C GLY A 155 -5.59 -0.19 -9.58
N PHE A 156 -4.31 -0.50 -9.34
CA PHE A 156 -3.56 -1.48 -10.13
C PHE A 156 -4.25 -2.85 -10.10
N THR A 157 -4.65 -3.31 -8.90
CA THR A 157 -5.32 -4.61 -8.72
C THR A 157 -6.61 -4.68 -9.53
N VAL A 158 -7.47 -3.65 -9.46
CA VAL A 158 -8.74 -3.62 -10.19
C VAL A 158 -8.52 -3.60 -11.71
N PHE A 159 -7.62 -2.74 -12.21
CA PHE A 159 -7.31 -2.73 -13.65
C PHE A 159 -6.73 -4.06 -14.11
N ALA A 160 -5.82 -4.67 -13.33
CA ALA A 160 -5.24 -5.96 -13.67
C ALA A 160 -6.28 -7.10 -13.63
N LEU A 161 -7.26 -7.06 -12.73
CA LEU A 161 -8.38 -8.02 -12.72
C LEU A 161 -9.28 -7.87 -13.96
N ARG A 162 -9.56 -6.63 -14.37
CA ARG A 162 -10.33 -6.36 -15.61
C ARG A 162 -9.57 -6.83 -16.84
N ASP A 163 -8.27 -6.55 -16.92
CA ASP A 163 -7.40 -6.95 -18.01
C ASP A 163 -7.36 -8.48 -18.18
N ARG A 164 -7.30 -9.21 -17.06
CA ARG A 164 -7.37 -10.68 -17.06
C ARG A 164 -8.70 -11.21 -17.59
N LYS A 165 -9.82 -10.65 -17.14
CA LYS A 165 -11.17 -11.08 -17.58
C LYS A 165 -11.41 -10.87 -19.08
N SER A 166 -10.81 -9.84 -19.67
CA SER A 166 -10.91 -9.59 -21.11
C SER A 166 -10.35 -10.74 -21.96
N VAL A 167 -9.36 -11.49 -21.45
CA VAL A 167 -8.83 -12.70 -22.11
C VAL A 167 -9.76 -13.88 -21.96
N GLU A 168 -10.27 -14.11 -20.74
CA GLU A 168 -11.15 -15.25 -20.44
C GLU A 168 -12.42 -15.22 -21.32
N CYS A 169 -12.96 -14.03 -21.60
CA CYS A 169 -14.11 -13.83 -22.49
C CYS A 169 -13.80 -14.07 -23.99
N GLN A 170 -12.54 -13.91 -24.42
CA GLN A 170 -12.13 -14.18 -25.81
C GLN A 170 -11.80 -15.66 -26.06
N SER A 171 -11.54 -16.43 -25.00
CA SER A 171 -11.23 -17.86 -25.07
C SER A 171 -12.45 -18.79 -24.95
N GLN A 172 -13.64 -18.22 -24.75
CA GLN A 172 -14.93 -18.91 -24.75
C GLN A 172 -15.64 -18.69 -26.08
#